data_AF-A0A957BL42-F1
#
_entry.id   AF-A0A957BL42-F1
#
_cell.length_a   1.000
_cell.length_b   1.000
_cell.length_c   1.000
_cell.angle_alpha   90.00
_cell.angle_beta   90.00
_cell.angle_gamma   90.00
#
_symmetry.space_group_name_H-M   'P 1'
#
loop_
_entity.id
_entity.type
_entity.pdbx_description
1 polymer ?
#
loop_
_entity_poly.entity_id
_entity_poly.type
_entity_poly.pdbx_seq_one_letter_code
_entity_poly.pdbx_strand_id
1 'polypeptide(L)'
;YSAASMVLDVETDFSEANNGIPYVPQNYDRQFHGPMRLRQALANSYNVPAVQVMSWVGVNKVLRTAHSLGINSLDQGSGSYGLSLTLGGGEVSLLDMVYAFSVMDNMGVMVGQPRPAEQIRPGYRTLDPVAILRVEDQNGNVLYEYNQPQRREILTAQLAYVMNDMLSDRSARCPAFGCPNALELPDNRPAAAKTGTTDDFRDGWTIGYTPQLVTGVWIGNSDNSPMQDVPGSKGAAPIWHALMSWALQNEPLENWPRPTGIVEQPVCNLSGLLPTSFCPTVSEIFIDGTQPTIFDNMYQEFAINRETGRLATIYTPPELIDRELFVVYPDAAADWVRENEIPQPPDEYDTITAPDSPDENIRISSPAPFAYVQGQVVITGTARSDNFAFYRLAYFEGLTPDNLQTLADNVTEPRENAELAVWDVSQLEGLYTLLLTVVRQDGGFEEYSVQVTVDNTPPTAEILFPLPDQQIFTDEEWVIVQAQVADDVSLNRVEFYVDGAEVPFAISTVPPFTEKWDIPGPGCHSFRVVAIDAAGNVGGGESTAVSVCLINRE
;
A
#
# COMPACT_ATOMS: atom_id res chain seq x y z
N TYR A 1 -5.77 9.54 -1.67
CA TYR A 1 -5.46 9.17 -0.27
C TYR A 1 -6.39 9.90 0.65
N SER A 2 -6.76 9.29 1.77
CA SER A 2 -7.60 9.85 2.84
C SER A 2 -6.92 9.61 4.19
N ALA A 3 -7.43 10.22 5.27
CA ALA A 3 -6.89 10.01 6.62
C ALA A 3 -6.87 8.51 7.03
N ALA A 4 -7.77 7.70 6.44
CA ALA A 4 -7.82 6.25 6.64
C ALA A 4 -6.78 5.47 5.85
N SER A 5 -6.21 6.00 4.76
CA SER A 5 -5.34 5.20 3.88
C SER A 5 -4.19 4.57 4.67
N MET A 6 -4.00 3.27 4.49
CA MET A 6 -2.91 2.54 5.12
C MET A 6 -1.56 2.97 4.52
N VAL A 7 -0.59 3.14 5.41
CA VAL A 7 0.84 3.34 5.14
C VAL A 7 1.63 2.35 5.96
N LEU A 8 2.84 2.04 5.50
CA LEU A 8 3.72 1.07 6.16
C LEU A 8 4.85 1.80 6.87
N ASP A 9 4.99 1.54 8.16
CA ASP A 9 6.14 1.94 8.94
C ASP A 9 7.03 0.71 9.20
N VAL A 10 7.70 0.25 8.15
CA VAL A 10 8.59 -0.92 8.11
C VAL A 10 9.88 -0.54 7.39
N GLU A 11 10.96 -1.30 7.58
CA GLU A 11 12.21 -1.03 6.86
C GLU A 11 11.95 -1.04 5.34
N THR A 12 12.26 0.07 4.69
CA THR A 12 11.97 0.26 3.27
C THR A 12 13.14 0.95 2.59
N ASP A 13 13.64 0.34 1.51
CA ASP A 13 14.63 0.96 0.63
C ASP A 13 13.94 1.81 -0.43
N PHE A 14 14.15 3.13 -0.36
CA PHE A 14 13.61 4.10 -1.32
C PHE A 14 14.61 4.46 -2.42
N SER A 15 15.68 3.68 -2.62
CA SER A 15 16.71 3.95 -3.64
C SER A 15 16.13 4.18 -5.02
N GLU A 16 15.20 3.34 -5.46
CA GLU A 16 14.55 3.46 -6.77
C GLU A 16 13.79 4.79 -6.90
N ALA A 17 12.94 5.09 -5.92
CA ALA A 17 12.20 6.35 -5.85
C ALA A 17 13.12 7.58 -5.65
N ASN A 18 14.37 7.35 -5.25
CA ASN A 18 15.39 8.36 -5.03
C ASN A 18 16.47 8.37 -6.15
N ASN A 19 16.09 8.01 -7.38
CA ASN A 19 16.96 8.03 -8.56
C ASN A 19 18.21 7.15 -8.43
N GLY A 20 18.08 5.99 -7.78
CA GLY A 20 19.16 5.03 -7.54
C GLY A 20 20.12 5.43 -6.41
N ILE A 21 19.85 6.51 -5.68
CA ILE A 21 20.68 6.94 -4.54
C ILE A 21 20.20 6.21 -3.28
N PRO A 22 21.07 5.43 -2.59
CA PRO A 22 20.73 4.71 -1.36
C PRO A 22 19.98 5.56 -0.35
N TYR A 23 18.77 5.14 0.03
CA TYR A 23 17.97 5.87 1.01
C TYR A 23 17.03 4.95 1.79
N VAL A 24 17.44 4.65 3.04
CA VAL A 24 16.68 3.85 4.01
C VAL A 24 16.48 4.72 5.25
N PRO A 25 15.37 5.48 5.36
CA PRO A 25 15.10 6.34 6.50
C PRO A 25 14.76 5.50 7.74
N GLN A 26 15.02 6.07 8.93
CA GLN A 26 14.61 5.48 10.21
C GLN A 26 13.72 6.45 10.97
N ASN A 27 12.86 5.91 11.84
CA ASN A 27 12.13 6.72 12.81
C ASN A 27 13.05 7.25 13.91
N TYR A 28 12.60 8.31 14.57
CA TYR A 28 13.31 8.94 15.68
C TYR A 28 13.65 7.97 16.82
N ASP A 29 12.72 7.07 17.15
CA ASP A 29 12.90 6.02 18.18
C ASP A 29 13.67 4.79 17.68
N ARG A 30 14.06 4.77 16.39
CA ARG A 30 14.74 3.67 15.70
C ARG A 30 13.95 2.37 15.72
N GLN A 31 12.63 2.45 15.82
CA GLN A 31 11.72 1.31 15.74
C GLN A 31 10.79 1.45 14.54
N PHE A 32 10.29 0.31 14.06
CA PHE A 32 9.28 0.23 13.02
C PHE A 32 7.96 -0.23 13.64
N HIS A 33 6.88 0.49 13.37
CA HIS A 33 5.59 0.27 14.03
C HIS A 33 4.59 -0.51 13.16
N GLY A 34 5.00 -0.97 11.98
CA GLY A 34 4.17 -1.74 11.06
C GLY A 34 3.14 -0.90 10.30
N PRO A 35 2.10 -1.52 9.74
CA PRO A 35 1.05 -0.78 9.05
C PRO A 35 0.20 0.07 10.00
N MET A 36 -0.22 1.23 9.51
CA MET A 36 -1.12 2.12 10.22
C MET A 36 -1.85 3.04 9.23
N ARG A 37 -2.89 3.74 9.67
CA ARG A 37 -3.54 4.76 8.82
C ARG A 37 -2.73 6.04 8.79
N LEU A 38 -2.88 6.82 7.72
CA LEU A 38 -2.22 8.13 7.54
C LEU A 38 -2.43 9.07 8.73
N ARG A 39 -3.59 9.02 9.38
CA ARG A 39 -3.87 9.76 10.62
C ARG A 39 -2.82 9.48 11.69
N GLN A 40 -2.58 8.20 12.03
CA GLN A 40 -1.60 7.81 13.05
C GLN A 40 -0.19 8.22 12.64
N ALA A 41 0.17 7.98 11.37
CA ALA A 41 1.50 8.31 10.88
C ALA A 41 1.81 9.82 11.00
N LEU A 42 0.88 10.68 10.54
CA LEU A 42 1.04 12.13 10.64
C LEU A 42 1.04 12.62 12.09
N ALA A 43 0.11 12.09 12.91
CA ALA A 43 -0.04 12.49 14.31
C ALA A 43 1.19 12.14 15.14
N ASN A 44 1.79 10.97 14.93
CA ASN A 44 3.00 10.51 15.63
C ASN A 44 4.31 10.98 15.00
N SER A 45 4.25 11.61 13.81
CA SER A 45 5.44 12.09 13.09
C SER A 45 6.42 10.98 12.67
N TYR A 46 5.91 9.83 12.24
CA TYR A 46 6.77 8.75 11.76
C TYR A 46 7.39 9.10 10.40
N ASN A 47 8.70 8.87 10.29
CA ASN A 47 9.51 9.31 9.17
C ASN A 47 9.28 8.45 7.93
N VAL A 48 9.23 7.13 8.10
CA VAL A 48 9.14 6.20 6.98
C VAL A 48 7.82 6.36 6.22
N PRO A 49 6.64 6.42 6.87
CA PRO A 49 5.39 6.74 6.18
C PRO A 49 5.40 8.10 5.47
N ALA A 50 6.06 9.11 6.05
CA ALA A 50 6.15 10.43 5.41
C ALA A 50 6.93 10.37 4.09
N VAL A 51 8.07 9.67 4.08
CA VAL A 51 8.86 9.40 2.87
C VAL A 51 8.06 8.56 1.87
N GLN A 52 7.33 7.55 2.33
CA GLN A 52 6.45 6.74 1.50
C GLN A 52 5.40 7.59 0.77
N VAL A 53 4.68 8.46 1.49
CA VAL A 53 3.69 9.37 0.88
C VAL A 53 4.34 10.34 -0.11
N MET A 54 5.54 10.84 0.19
CA MET A 54 6.29 11.69 -0.73
C MET A 54 6.67 10.95 -2.01
N SER A 55 7.04 9.67 -1.94
CA SER A 55 7.33 8.85 -3.12
C SER A 55 6.09 8.69 -4.01
N TRP A 56 4.90 8.52 -3.42
CA TRP A 56 3.64 8.40 -4.16
C TRP A 56 3.22 9.70 -4.84
N VAL A 57 3.39 10.83 -4.16
CA VAL A 57 2.92 12.14 -4.65
C VAL A 57 3.94 12.77 -5.61
N GLY A 58 5.23 12.64 -5.29
CA GLY A 58 6.36 13.23 -5.98
C GLY A 58 6.75 14.61 -5.42
N VAL A 59 8.07 14.80 -5.24
CA VAL A 59 8.68 16.01 -4.65
C VAL A 59 8.21 17.31 -5.29
N ASN A 60 8.11 17.34 -6.62
CA ASN A 60 7.69 18.53 -7.36
C ASN A 60 6.26 18.99 -7.04
N LYS A 61 5.33 18.06 -6.78
CA LYS A 61 3.95 18.41 -6.41
C LYS A 61 3.90 18.97 -4.98
N VAL A 62 4.70 18.39 -4.08
CA VAL A 62 4.83 18.85 -2.70
C VAL A 62 5.42 20.26 -2.64
N LEU A 63 6.51 20.53 -3.38
CA LEU A 63 7.10 21.87 -3.47
C LEU A 63 6.11 22.92 -3.97
N ARG A 64 5.37 22.63 -5.06
CA ARG A 64 4.34 23.56 -5.56
C ARG A 64 3.25 23.85 -4.52
N THR A 65 2.86 22.83 -3.76
CA THR A 65 1.86 22.98 -2.68
C THR A 65 2.43 23.83 -1.55
N ALA A 66 3.66 23.57 -1.11
CA ALA A 66 4.35 24.35 -0.09
C ALA A 66 4.47 25.85 -0.48
N HIS A 67 4.88 26.12 -1.73
CA HIS A 67 4.98 27.47 -2.27
C HIS A 67 3.62 28.19 -2.31
N SER A 68 2.57 27.47 -2.71
CA SER A 68 1.20 27.99 -2.73
C SER A 68 0.65 28.28 -1.34
N LEU A 69 1.02 27.46 -0.35
CA LEU A 69 0.64 27.63 1.06
C LEU A 69 1.31 28.83 1.72
N GLY A 70 2.48 29.27 1.26
CA GLY A 70 3.17 30.40 1.88
C GLY A 70 4.68 30.26 1.98
N ILE A 71 5.24 29.10 1.67
CA ILE A 71 6.65 28.82 1.90
C ILE A 71 7.47 29.33 0.73
N ASN A 72 8.11 30.49 0.89
CA ASN A 72 8.96 31.10 -0.14
C ASN A 72 10.41 30.68 -0.05
N SER A 73 10.87 30.28 1.13
CA SER A 73 12.27 29.93 1.41
C SER A 73 12.75 28.60 0.80
N LEU A 74 11.84 27.73 0.33
CA LEU A 74 12.22 26.51 -0.40
C LEU A 74 12.51 26.82 -1.89
N ASP A 75 13.53 27.64 -2.17
CA ASP A 75 13.76 28.22 -3.49
C ASP A 75 15.07 27.85 -4.18
N GLN A 76 15.76 26.79 -3.71
CA GLN A 76 16.97 26.27 -4.35
C GLN A 76 16.71 25.59 -5.72
N GLY A 77 15.45 25.42 -6.09
CA GLY A 77 15.01 24.76 -7.33
C GLY A 77 14.64 23.29 -7.12
N SER A 78 13.76 22.77 -7.99
CA SER A 78 13.20 21.42 -7.84
C SER A 78 14.24 20.29 -7.89
N GLY A 79 15.36 20.49 -8.59
CA GLY A 79 16.44 19.51 -8.68
C GLY A 79 17.30 19.40 -7.42
N SER A 80 17.17 20.34 -6.49
CA SER A 80 17.94 20.37 -5.24
C SER A 80 17.24 19.64 -4.08
N TYR A 81 15.98 19.26 -4.25
CA TYR A 81 15.18 18.61 -3.22
C TYR A 81 14.87 17.17 -3.60
N GLY A 82 15.07 16.25 -2.65
CA GLY A 82 14.74 14.84 -2.77
C GLY A 82 13.66 14.39 -1.79
N LEU A 83 13.52 13.08 -1.60
CA LEU A 83 12.56 12.50 -0.66
C LEU A 83 12.78 12.97 0.79
N SER A 84 14.03 13.25 1.15
CA SER A 84 14.44 13.80 2.46
C SER A 84 13.83 15.15 2.80
N LEU A 85 13.22 15.87 1.83
CA LEU A 85 12.49 17.10 2.10
C LEU A 85 11.36 16.89 3.13
N THR A 86 10.74 15.71 3.15
CA THR A 86 9.73 15.36 4.17
C THR A 86 10.26 15.33 5.59
N LEU A 87 11.57 15.08 5.74
CA LEU A 87 12.26 14.97 7.03
C LEU A 87 13.07 16.24 7.34
N GLY A 88 12.79 17.35 6.65
CA GLY A 88 13.46 18.63 6.89
C GLY A 88 14.72 18.87 6.05
N GLY A 89 14.90 18.15 4.93
CA GLY A 89 16.01 18.38 3.98
C GLY A 89 15.98 19.71 3.21
N GLY A 90 15.22 20.71 3.68
CA GLY A 90 15.11 22.04 3.06
C GLY A 90 14.91 23.13 4.12
N GLU A 91 15.70 24.19 4.02
CA GLU A 91 15.66 25.31 4.96
C GLU A 91 14.42 26.17 4.77
N VAL A 92 13.78 26.54 5.88
CA VAL A 92 12.59 27.41 5.87
C VAL A 92 12.63 28.52 6.89
N SER A 93 12.00 29.65 6.57
CA SER A 93 11.81 30.72 7.56
C SER A 93 10.65 30.40 8.50
N LEU A 94 10.79 30.76 9.78
CA LEU A 94 9.70 30.62 10.76
C LEU A 94 8.44 31.38 10.35
N LEU A 95 8.61 32.57 9.76
CA LEU A 95 7.49 33.38 9.30
C LEU A 95 6.72 32.71 8.15
N ASP A 96 7.43 32.11 7.19
CA ASP A 96 6.81 31.37 6.09
C ASP A 96 6.01 30.17 6.60
N MET A 97 6.57 29.43 7.56
CA MET A 97 5.89 28.27 8.14
C MET A 97 4.66 28.67 8.96
N VAL A 98 4.74 29.70 9.80
CA VAL A 98 3.58 30.22 10.55
C VAL A 98 2.50 30.71 9.59
N TYR A 99 2.88 31.40 8.52
CA TYR A 99 1.92 31.89 7.53
C TYR A 99 1.27 30.73 6.75
N ALA A 100 2.02 29.70 6.38
CA ALA A 100 1.47 28.50 5.76
C ALA A 100 0.47 27.77 6.67
N PHE A 101 0.76 27.66 7.96
CA PHE A 101 -0.17 27.07 8.94
C PHE A 101 -1.41 27.93 9.15
N SER A 102 -1.32 29.25 8.98
CA SER A 102 -2.50 30.13 9.01
C SER A 102 -3.48 29.87 7.86
N VAL A 103 -3.02 29.31 6.74
CA VAL A 103 -3.92 28.89 5.64
C VAL A 103 -4.74 27.68 6.06
N MET A 104 -4.14 26.71 6.75
CA MET A 104 -4.86 25.53 7.28
C MET A 104 -5.86 25.94 8.36
N ASP A 105 -5.44 26.82 9.27
CA ASP A 105 -6.33 27.39 10.30
C ASP A 105 -7.54 28.11 9.69
N ASN A 106 -7.29 28.97 8.70
CA ASN A 106 -8.32 29.71 7.97
C ASN A 106 -9.07 28.85 6.93
N MET A 107 -9.17 27.54 7.15
CA MET A 107 -9.97 26.62 6.33
C MET A 107 -9.61 26.70 4.83
N GLY A 108 -8.31 26.82 4.54
CA GLY A 108 -7.76 26.86 3.18
C GLY A 108 -7.58 28.25 2.57
N VAL A 109 -7.87 29.31 3.32
CA VAL A 109 -7.82 30.69 2.81
C VAL A 109 -6.58 31.43 3.32
N MET A 110 -5.74 31.89 2.40
CA MET A 110 -4.65 32.81 2.69
C MET A 110 -5.19 34.24 2.79
N VAL A 111 -4.81 34.96 3.85
CA VAL A 111 -5.26 36.33 4.13
C VAL A 111 -4.06 37.24 4.38
N GLY A 112 -4.02 38.39 3.72
CA GLY A 112 -2.89 39.31 3.89
C GLY A 112 -2.97 40.55 2.98
N GLN A 113 -1.80 41.14 2.71
CA GLN A 113 -1.65 42.23 1.75
C GLN A 113 -0.95 41.74 0.48
N PRO A 114 -1.22 42.32 -0.70
CA PRO A 114 -0.51 41.97 -1.93
C PRO A 114 1.00 42.12 -1.78
N ARG A 115 1.75 41.15 -2.32
CA ARG A 115 3.21 41.30 -2.42
C ARG A 115 3.57 42.40 -3.44
N PRO A 116 4.71 43.09 -3.26
CA PRO A 116 5.25 43.99 -4.28
C PRO A 116 5.42 43.25 -5.61
N ALA A 117 5.06 43.90 -6.73
CA ALA A 117 5.04 43.27 -8.05
C ALA A 117 6.40 42.65 -8.43
N GLU A 118 7.49 43.25 -7.99
CA GLU A 118 8.86 42.82 -8.26
C GLU A 118 9.26 41.56 -7.47
N GLN A 119 8.49 41.20 -6.43
CA GLN A 119 8.74 40.04 -5.55
C GLN A 119 7.78 38.87 -5.83
N ILE A 120 6.85 39.04 -6.78
CA ILE A 120 5.92 37.97 -7.17
C ILE A 120 6.68 36.96 -8.05
N ARG A 121 6.70 35.70 -7.60
CA ARG A 121 7.25 34.57 -8.35
C ARG A 121 6.11 33.63 -8.76
N PRO A 122 6.06 33.13 -10.02
CA PRO A 122 5.04 32.18 -10.44
C PRO A 122 5.02 30.93 -9.54
N GLY A 123 3.84 30.53 -9.07
CA GLY A 123 3.65 29.35 -8.21
C GLY A 123 3.91 29.57 -6.71
N TYR A 124 4.40 30.75 -6.32
CA TYR A 124 4.61 31.13 -4.92
C TYR A 124 3.45 31.98 -4.38
N ARG A 125 3.44 32.20 -3.06
CA ARG A 125 2.43 33.04 -2.41
C ARG A 125 2.37 34.44 -3.02
N THR A 126 1.14 34.96 -3.10
CA THR A 126 0.85 36.29 -3.65
C THR A 126 0.46 37.31 -2.59
N LEU A 127 0.30 36.88 -1.34
CA LEU A 127 0.01 37.72 -0.19
C LEU A 127 1.08 37.57 0.89
N ASP A 128 1.40 38.66 1.58
CA ASP A 128 2.27 38.69 2.77
C ASP A 128 1.43 38.97 4.04
N PRO A 129 1.86 38.45 5.21
CA PRO A 129 1.27 38.82 6.50
C PRO A 129 1.48 40.31 6.78
N VAL A 130 0.59 40.90 7.57
CA VAL A 130 0.58 42.34 7.88
C VAL A 130 0.99 42.56 9.34
N ALA A 131 2.03 43.35 9.55
CA ALA A 131 2.52 43.74 10.89
C ALA A 131 2.16 45.18 11.28
N ILE A 132 1.98 46.07 10.29
CA ILE A 132 1.63 47.48 10.50
C ILE A 132 0.16 47.64 10.13
N LEU A 133 -0.69 48.01 11.08
CA LEU A 133 -2.12 48.23 10.82
C LEU A 133 -2.45 49.68 10.52
N ARG A 134 -1.71 50.63 11.12
CA ARG A 134 -1.98 52.06 10.98
C ARG A 134 -0.73 52.87 11.29
N VAL A 135 -0.51 53.93 10.52
CA VAL A 135 0.55 54.93 10.72
C VAL A 135 -0.10 56.30 10.70
N GLU A 136 0.17 57.13 11.70
CA GLU A 136 -0.32 58.49 11.81
C GLU A 136 0.84 59.49 11.97
N ASP A 137 0.62 60.73 11.53
CA ASP A 137 1.49 61.84 11.89
C ASP A 137 1.17 62.40 13.29
N GLN A 138 1.98 63.36 13.77
CA GLN A 138 1.79 64.00 15.08
C GLN A 138 0.46 64.75 15.24
N ASN A 139 -0.24 65.06 14.14
CA ASN A 139 -1.52 65.76 14.14
C ASN A 139 -2.71 64.79 14.07
N GLY A 140 -2.46 63.48 14.04
CA GLY A 140 -3.48 62.44 13.91
C GLY A 140 -3.92 62.19 12.46
N ASN A 141 -3.20 62.69 11.45
CA ASN A 141 -3.51 62.37 10.05
C ASN A 141 -3.03 60.95 9.73
N VAL A 142 -3.92 60.11 9.21
CA VAL A 142 -3.60 58.75 8.79
C VAL A 142 -2.75 58.77 7.53
N LEU A 143 -1.51 58.29 7.63
CA LEU A 143 -0.56 58.15 6.53
C LEU A 143 -0.67 56.79 5.82
N TYR A 144 -1.04 55.77 6.59
CA TYR A 144 -1.26 54.41 6.11
C TYR A 144 -2.25 53.72 7.05
N GLU A 145 -3.15 52.92 6.50
CA GLU A 145 -4.06 52.08 7.28
C GLU A 145 -4.40 50.82 6.48
N TYR A 146 -4.29 49.66 7.14
CA TYR A 146 -4.70 48.37 6.60
C TYR A 146 -6.09 48.02 7.11
N ASN A 147 -7.09 48.25 6.27
CA ASN A 147 -8.50 48.00 6.59
C ASN A 147 -9.19 47.05 5.60
N GLN A 148 -8.47 46.59 4.56
CA GLN A 148 -9.02 45.75 3.49
C GLN A 148 -8.13 44.52 3.25
N PRO A 149 -8.29 43.46 4.07
CA PRO A 149 -7.55 42.24 3.85
C PRO A 149 -7.92 41.57 2.53
N GLN A 150 -6.89 41.22 1.75
CA GLN A 150 -7.06 40.42 0.55
C GLN A 150 -7.12 38.95 0.94
N ARG A 151 -7.94 38.18 0.22
CA ARG A 151 -8.17 36.76 0.47
C ARG A 151 -7.88 35.96 -0.79
N ARG A 152 -7.24 34.81 -0.63
CA ARG A 152 -6.97 33.84 -1.70
C ARG A 152 -7.28 32.44 -1.21
N GLU A 153 -8.13 31.74 -1.94
CA GLU A 153 -8.38 30.32 -1.70
C GLU A 153 -7.19 29.51 -2.21
N ILE A 154 -6.57 28.74 -1.33
CA ILE A 154 -5.39 27.90 -1.62
C ILE A 154 -5.77 26.42 -1.54
N LEU A 155 -6.49 26.04 -0.48
CA LEU A 155 -7.02 24.70 -0.28
C LEU A 155 -8.56 24.77 -0.26
N THR A 156 -9.21 23.65 -0.55
CA THR A 156 -10.64 23.52 -0.25
C THR A 156 -10.85 23.48 1.26
N ALA A 157 -11.97 24.01 1.72
CA ALA A 157 -12.33 23.97 3.14
C ALA A 157 -12.40 22.53 3.67
N GLN A 158 -12.83 21.58 2.84
CA GLN A 158 -12.89 20.16 3.18
C GLN A 158 -11.51 19.57 3.45
N LEU A 159 -10.52 19.88 2.61
CA LEU A 159 -9.15 19.39 2.79
C LEU A 159 -8.52 20.01 4.05
N ALA A 160 -8.68 21.32 4.24
CA ALA A 160 -8.20 21.99 5.45
C ALA A 160 -8.86 21.40 6.71
N TYR A 161 -10.17 21.14 6.68
CA TYR A 161 -10.88 20.52 7.80
C TYR A 161 -10.34 19.13 8.17
N VAL A 162 -10.12 18.26 7.17
CA VAL A 162 -9.55 16.91 7.41
C VAL A 162 -8.13 17.02 7.98
N MET A 163 -7.30 17.95 7.48
CA MET A 163 -5.97 18.20 8.02
C MET A 163 -6.02 18.71 9.47
N ASN A 164 -6.92 19.65 9.78
CA ASN A 164 -7.09 20.18 11.13
C ASN A 164 -7.57 19.08 12.09
N ASP A 165 -8.45 18.20 11.63
CA ASP A 165 -8.95 17.05 12.40
C ASP A 165 -7.83 16.05 12.70
N MET A 166 -7.05 15.62 11.70
CA MET A 166 -5.88 14.75 11.91
C MET A 166 -4.84 15.40 12.83
N LEU A 167 -4.53 16.68 12.60
CA LEU A 167 -3.53 17.41 13.37
C LEU A 167 -4.01 17.79 14.76
N SER A 168 -5.30 17.70 15.09
CA SER A 168 -5.81 18.01 16.43
C SER A 168 -6.19 16.77 17.26
N ASP A 169 -6.11 15.58 16.65
CA ASP A 169 -6.40 14.32 17.30
C ASP A 169 -5.42 14.03 18.45
N ARG A 170 -5.92 14.03 19.67
CA ARG A 170 -5.14 13.76 20.88
C ARG A 170 -4.79 12.28 21.00
N SER A 171 -5.75 11.41 20.68
CA SER A 171 -5.59 9.96 20.80
C SER A 171 -4.56 9.42 19.81
N ALA A 172 -4.59 9.95 18.58
CA ALA A 172 -3.66 9.53 17.53
C ALA A 172 -2.20 9.87 17.87
N ARG A 173 -1.94 10.86 18.72
CA ARG A 173 -0.59 11.29 19.15
C ARG A 173 -0.03 10.50 20.33
N CYS A 174 -0.88 9.79 21.08
CA CYS A 174 -0.46 9.13 22.32
C CYS A 174 0.73 8.15 22.13
N PRO A 175 0.81 7.35 21.05
CA PRO A 175 1.91 6.38 20.89
C PRO A 175 3.31 7.01 20.97
N ALA A 176 3.55 8.12 20.25
CA ALA A 176 4.88 8.75 20.22
C ALA A 176 5.09 9.78 21.34
N PHE A 177 4.04 10.48 21.78
CA PHE A 177 4.18 11.63 22.70
C PHE A 177 3.70 11.36 24.12
N GLY A 178 3.01 10.25 24.36
CA GLY A 178 2.24 10.01 25.58
C GLY A 178 0.99 10.88 25.66
N CYS A 179 0.17 10.63 26.69
CA CYS A 179 -1.06 11.38 26.94
C CYS A 179 -1.23 11.65 28.45
N PRO A 180 -1.43 12.93 28.87
CA PRO A 180 -1.41 14.13 28.03
C PRO A 180 0.01 14.47 27.54
N ASN A 181 0.11 15.24 26.46
CA ASN A 181 1.39 15.75 25.94
C ASN A 181 1.39 17.28 25.75
N ALA A 182 2.55 17.86 25.43
CA ALA A 182 2.74 19.30 25.28
C ALA A 182 1.97 19.93 24.10
N LEU A 183 1.38 19.14 23.20
CA LEU A 183 0.55 19.66 22.10
C LEU A 183 -0.92 19.81 22.50
N GLU A 184 -1.29 19.36 23.69
CA GLU A 184 -2.65 19.48 24.23
C GLU A 184 -2.80 20.77 25.03
N LEU A 185 -3.85 21.54 24.77
CA LEU A 185 -4.17 22.76 25.52
C LEU A 185 -5.19 22.49 26.65
N PRO A 186 -5.21 23.35 27.70
CA PRO A 186 -6.16 23.27 28.81
C PRO A 186 -7.64 23.22 28.37
N ASP A 187 -8.50 22.74 29.28
CA ASP A 187 -9.97 22.66 29.10
C ASP A 187 -10.42 21.90 27.85
N ASN A 188 -9.60 20.96 27.39
CA ASN A 188 -9.80 20.23 26.14
C ASN A 188 -9.95 21.15 24.90
N ARG A 189 -9.31 22.33 24.92
CA ARG A 189 -9.30 23.23 23.75
C ARG A 189 -8.77 22.48 22.51
N PRO A 190 -9.50 22.51 21.38
CA PRO A 190 -9.01 21.95 20.11
C PRO A 190 -7.74 22.66 19.68
N ALA A 191 -6.70 21.89 19.36
CA ALA A 191 -5.43 22.44 18.92
C ALA A 191 -4.77 21.54 17.87
N ALA A 192 -4.70 22.04 16.65
CA ALA A 192 -3.95 21.41 15.58
C ALA A 192 -2.48 21.79 15.73
N ALA A 193 -1.57 20.82 15.80
CA ALA A 193 -0.17 21.13 16.05
C ALA A 193 0.76 20.03 15.52
N LYS A 194 1.95 20.44 15.11
CA LYS A 194 2.99 19.57 14.58
C LYS A 194 4.36 19.98 15.14
N THR A 195 5.13 18.98 15.57
CA THR A 195 6.54 19.11 15.96
C THR A 195 7.46 18.96 14.76
N GLY A 196 8.67 19.51 14.84
CA GLY A 196 9.77 19.25 13.93
C GLY A 196 11.08 19.12 14.70
N THR A 197 11.93 18.20 14.28
CA THR A 197 13.26 17.96 14.86
C THR A 197 14.19 17.64 13.70
N THR A 198 15.35 18.29 13.60
CA THR A 198 16.38 17.88 12.63
C THR A 198 17.15 16.67 13.16
N ASP A 199 17.65 15.81 12.26
CA ASP A 199 18.37 14.58 12.62
C ASP A 199 19.61 14.83 13.51
N ASP A 200 20.21 16.01 13.41
CA ASP A 200 21.40 16.44 14.14
C ASP A 200 21.10 17.34 15.34
N PHE A 201 19.83 17.46 15.74
CA PHE A 201 19.37 18.27 16.89
C PHE A 201 19.81 19.74 16.84
N ARG A 202 20.01 20.30 15.64
CA ARG A 202 20.27 21.73 15.48
C ARG A 202 19.02 22.56 15.69
N ASP A 203 17.89 22.08 15.20
CA ASP A 203 16.62 22.80 15.24
C ASP A 203 15.51 21.99 15.90
N GLY A 204 14.81 22.64 16.82
CA GLY A 204 13.57 22.15 17.42
C GLY A 204 12.42 23.08 17.09
N TRP A 205 11.36 22.54 16.49
CA TRP A 205 10.20 23.30 16.03
C TRP A 205 8.91 22.80 16.68
N THR A 206 7.98 23.71 16.92
CA THR A 206 6.57 23.40 17.11
C THR A 206 5.73 24.49 16.50
N ILE A 207 4.83 24.09 15.61
CA ILE A 207 3.85 25.00 15.02
C ILE A 207 2.47 24.44 15.31
N GLY A 208 1.61 25.27 15.86
CA GLY A 208 0.27 24.86 16.20
C GLY A 208 -0.68 26.03 16.30
N TYR A 209 -1.95 25.72 16.18
CA TYR A 209 -3.01 26.69 16.03
C TYR A 209 -4.33 26.19 16.60
N THR A 210 -5.18 27.17 16.89
CA THR A 210 -6.61 27.07 17.17
C THR A 210 -7.31 28.01 16.19
N PRO A 211 -8.65 27.95 16.01
CA PRO A 211 -9.37 28.86 15.10
C PRO A 211 -9.11 30.36 15.29
N GLN A 212 -8.47 30.75 16.39
CA GLN A 212 -8.27 32.14 16.82
C GLN A 212 -6.80 32.59 16.72
N LEU A 213 -5.83 31.66 16.71
CA LEU A 213 -4.41 31.98 16.82
C LEU A 213 -3.52 30.87 16.29
N VAL A 214 -2.53 31.24 15.47
CA VAL A 214 -1.44 30.38 15.00
C VAL A 214 -0.13 30.85 15.63
N THR A 215 0.61 29.91 16.20
CA THR A 215 1.91 30.17 16.83
C THR A 215 2.95 29.17 16.33
N GLY A 216 4.12 29.68 15.97
CA GLY A 216 5.31 28.87 15.71
C GLY A 216 6.41 29.21 16.70
N VAL A 217 7.05 28.17 17.22
CA VAL A 217 8.22 28.25 18.10
C VAL A 217 9.37 27.50 17.45
N TRP A 218 10.51 28.17 17.37
CA TRP A 218 11.79 27.58 17.01
C TRP A 218 12.75 27.73 18.18
N ILE A 219 13.55 26.70 18.42
CA ILE A 219 14.72 26.72 19.28
C ILE A 219 15.92 26.15 18.53
N GLY A 220 17.09 26.68 18.81
CA GLY A 220 18.35 26.27 18.23
C GLY A 220 19.47 27.22 18.65
N ASN A 221 20.71 26.84 18.38
CA ASN A 221 21.85 27.72 18.62
C ASN A 221 22.03 28.68 17.44
N SER A 222 22.22 29.97 17.71
CA SER A 222 22.37 30.99 16.65
C SER A 222 23.64 30.82 15.79
N ASP A 223 24.60 30.02 16.25
CA ASP A 223 25.81 29.65 15.51
C ASP A 223 25.66 28.32 14.75
N ASN A 224 24.43 27.80 14.68
CA ASN A 224 24.06 26.51 14.10
C ASN A 224 24.69 25.30 14.79
N SER A 225 25.35 25.42 15.94
CA SER A 225 25.87 24.24 16.65
C SER A 225 24.72 23.32 17.11
N PRO A 226 24.90 21.98 17.14
CA PRO A 226 23.89 21.06 17.68
C PRO A 226 23.50 21.39 19.12
N MET A 227 22.22 21.24 19.46
CA MET A 227 21.76 21.25 20.84
C MET A 227 22.12 19.92 21.54
N GLN A 228 22.02 19.86 22.86
CA GLN A 228 22.29 18.64 23.64
C GLN A 228 21.08 17.69 23.61
N ASP A 229 20.86 17.05 22.46
CA ASP A 229 19.81 16.03 22.25
C ASP A 229 18.39 16.51 22.62
N VAL A 230 18.06 17.76 22.27
CA VAL A 230 16.75 18.37 22.57
C VAL A 230 15.82 18.27 21.35
N PRO A 231 14.90 17.29 21.29
CA PRO A 231 13.92 17.23 20.20
C PRO A 231 12.91 18.37 20.31
N GLY A 232 12.26 18.71 19.19
CA GLY A 232 11.23 19.75 19.15
C GLY A 232 10.09 19.52 20.16
N SER A 233 9.72 18.26 20.41
CA SER A 233 8.69 17.88 21.38
C SER A 233 9.06 18.15 22.85
N LYS A 234 10.36 18.20 23.19
CA LYS A 234 10.83 18.49 24.56
C LYS A 234 11.30 19.93 24.74
N GLY A 235 11.64 20.61 23.65
CA GLY A 235 12.13 21.99 23.68
C GLY A 235 11.09 23.01 23.23
N ALA A 236 10.71 22.99 21.95
CA ALA A 236 9.78 23.98 21.38
C ALA A 236 8.33 23.77 21.84
N ALA A 237 7.87 22.52 21.97
CA ALA A 237 6.47 22.23 22.29
C ALA A 237 6.02 22.74 23.67
N PRO A 238 6.80 22.61 24.76
CA PRO A 238 6.43 23.20 26.05
C PRO A 238 6.36 24.74 26.02
N ILE A 239 7.21 25.40 25.24
CA ILE A 239 7.16 26.86 25.07
C ILE A 239 5.89 27.25 24.31
N TRP A 240 5.58 26.52 23.23
CA TRP A 240 4.34 26.70 22.46
C TRP A 240 3.11 26.51 23.36
N HIS A 241 3.08 25.45 24.17
CA HIS A 241 2.00 25.16 25.11
C HIS A 241 1.76 26.31 26.09
N ALA A 242 2.83 26.78 26.73
CA ALA A 242 2.74 27.86 27.72
C ALA A 242 2.25 29.16 27.09
N LEU A 243 2.76 29.52 25.91
CA LEU A 243 2.36 30.71 25.18
C LEU A 243 0.90 30.66 24.74
N MET A 244 0.47 29.55 24.11
CA MET A 244 -0.91 29.37 23.66
C MET A 244 -1.90 29.33 24.82
N SER A 245 -1.55 28.65 25.91
CA SER A 245 -2.38 28.60 27.13
C SER A 245 -2.55 29.98 27.75
N TRP A 246 -1.48 30.78 27.82
CA TRP A 246 -1.56 32.14 28.34
C TRP A 246 -2.34 33.08 27.42
N ALA A 247 -2.10 33.01 26.10
CA ALA A 247 -2.74 33.87 25.12
C ALA A 247 -4.25 33.62 25.01
N LEU A 248 -4.70 32.37 25.18
CA LEU A 248 -6.09 31.96 24.98
C LEU A 248 -6.88 31.78 26.29
N GLN A 249 -6.29 32.07 27.47
CA GLN A 249 -6.92 31.80 28.77
C GLN A 249 -8.28 32.51 28.99
N ASN A 250 -8.49 33.65 28.34
CA ASN A 250 -9.73 34.44 28.44
C ASN A 250 -10.55 34.45 27.13
N GLU A 251 -10.11 33.69 26.13
CA GLU A 251 -10.79 33.60 24.84
C GLU A 251 -11.81 32.46 24.86
N PRO A 252 -12.94 32.58 24.13
CA PRO A 252 -13.90 31.48 24.03
C PRO A 252 -13.25 30.24 23.40
N LEU A 253 -13.78 29.05 23.71
CA LEU A 253 -13.42 27.81 23.04
C LEU A 253 -14.12 27.77 21.68
N GLU A 254 -13.33 27.75 20.60
CA GLU A 254 -13.84 27.66 19.23
C GLU A 254 -13.43 26.34 18.56
N ASN A 255 -14.25 25.90 17.60
CA ASN A 255 -13.98 24.76 16.73
C ASN A 255 -14.00 25.23 15.28
N TRP A 256 -13.22 24.56 14.41
CA TRP A 256 -13.37 24.78 12.97
C TRP A 256 -14.77 24.34 12.52
N PRO A 257 -15.50 25.16 11.75
CA PRO A 257 -16.83 24.79 11.27
C PRO A 257 -16.73 23.65 10.24
N ARG A 258 -17.46 22.55 10.47
CA ARG A 258 -17.51 21.41 9.52
C ARG A 258 -18.11 21.86 8.18
N PRO A 259 -17.35 21.84 7.07
CA PRO A 259 -17.87 22.24 5.77
C PRO A 259 -18.80 21.17 5.19
N THR A 260 -19.68 21.57 4.26
CA THR A 260 -20.49 20.62 3.48
C THR A 260 -19.59 19.72 2.62
N GLY A 261 -20.01 18.48 2.38
CA GLY A 261 -19.21 17.51 1.62
C GLY A 261 -18.11 16.83 2.46
N ILE A 262 -18.15 16.98 3.78
CA ILE A 262 -17.47 16.06 4.69
C ILE A 262 -18.48 15.00 5.14
N VAL A 263 -18.12 13.73 4.95
CA VAL A 263 -18.89 12.61 5.48
C VAL A 263 -18.13 11.95 6.64
N GLU A 264 -18.80 11.04 7.32
CA GLU A 264 -18.23 10.21 8.38
C GLU A 264 -18.60 8.76 8.12
N GLN A 265 -17.63 7.85 8.25
CA GLN A 265 -17.85 6.44 7.98
C GLN A 265 -16.96 5.59 8.89
N PRO A 266 -17.47 4.47 9.43
CA PRO A 266 -16.64 3.50 10.10
C PRO A 266 -15.64 2.84 9.13
N VAL A 267 -14.41 2.67 9.58
CA VAL A 267 -13.35 1.93 8.88
C VAL A 267 -12.68 0.92 9.81
N CYS A 268 -12.07 -0.10 9.23
CA CYS A 268 -11.15 -0.98 9.91
C CYS A 268 -9.97 -0.17 10.47
N ASN A 269 -9.64 -0.36 11.75
CA ASN A 269 -8.64 0.45 12.43
C ASN A 269 -7.23 0.31 11.82
N LEU A 270 -6.89 -0.87 11.31
CA LEU A 270 -5.58 -1.17 10.73
C LEU A 270 -5.52 -0.82 9.25
N SER A 271 -6.35 -1.47 8.41
CA SER A 271 -6.31 -1.31 6.95
C SER A 271 -6.93 0.00 6.44
N GLY A 272 -7.80 0.63 7.24
CA GLY A 272 -8.56 1.81 6.80
C GLY A 272 -9.64 1.54 5.75
N LEU A 273 -9.89 0.27 5.43
CA LEU A 273 -10.95 -0.18 4.52
C LEU A 273 -12.30 -0.30 5.25
N LEU A 274 -13.38 -0.67 4.54
CA LEU A 274 -14.66 -0.96 5.20
C LEU A 274 -14.49 -2.11 6.19
N PRO A 275 -14.99 -2.01 7.44
CA PRO A 275 -14.78 -3.05 8.42
C PRO A 275 -15.57 -4.32 8.10
N THR A 276 -14.97 -5.48 8.33
CA THR A 276 -15.66 -6.78 8.44
C THR A 276 -16.10 -7.02 9.89
N SER A 277 -16.71 -8.17 10.18
CA SER A 277 -16.99 -8.58 11.56
C SER A 277 -15.73 -8.82 12.40
N PHE A 278 -14.57 -8.99 11.75
CA PHE A 278 -13.32 -9.35 12.41
C PHE A 278 -12.47 -8.13 12.79
N CYS A 279 -12.54 -7.05 12.01
CA CYS A 279 -11.68 -5.90 12.25
C CYS A 279 -12.26 -4.93 13.31
N PRO A 280 -11.48 -4.54 14.34
CA PRO A 280 -11.82 -3.43 15.22
C PRO A 280 -12.11 -2.15 14.42
N THR A 281 -13.25 -1.53 14.69
CA THR A 281 -13.74 -0.38 13.92
C THR A 281 -13.45 0.94 14.60
N VAL A 282 -13.15 1.96 13.80
CA VAL A 282 -12.98 3.36 14.22
C VAL A 282 -13.76 4.29 13.28
N SER A 283 -14.27 5.41 13.80
CA SER A 283 -14.89 6.43 12.95
C SER A 283 -13.81 7.26 12.25
N GLU A 284 -14.03 7.60 10.99
CA GLU A 284 -13.14 8.47 10.22
C GLU A 284 -13.96 9.43 9.35
N ILE A 285 -13.42 10.63 9.13
CA ILE A 285 -14.02 11.64 8.25
C ILE A 285 -13.36 11.63 6.86
N PHE A 286 -14.18 11.90 5.85
CA PHE A 286 -13.74 11.90 4.46
C PHE A 286 -14.29 13.11 3.72
N ILE A 287 -13.53 13.56 2.72
CA ILE A 287 -14.11 14.37 1.65
C ILE A 287 -15.01 13.44 0.85
N ASP A 288 -16.23 13.88 0.56
CA ASP A 288 -17.19 13.05 -0.17
C ASP A 288 -16.62 12.57 -1.52
N GLY A 289 -16.80 11.28 -1.81
CA GLY A 289 -16.18 10.57 -2.94
C GLY A 289 -14.79 9.99 -2.67
N THR A 290 -14.23 10.13 -1.45
CA THR A 290 -12.92 9.57 -1.07
C THR A 290 -12.98 8.46 -0.01
N GLN A 291 -14.19 8.04 0.37
CA GLN A 291 -14.46 6.93 1.28
C GLN A 291 -13.98 5.60 0.65
N PRO A 292 -13.49 4.63 1.46
CA PRO A 292 -13.20 3.30 0.94
C PRO A 292 -14.49 2.59 0.50
N THR A 293 -14.41 1.83 -0.59
CA THR A 293 -15.52 1.04 -1.15
C THR A 293 -15.29 -0.46 -1.07
N ILE A 294 -14.12 -0.89 -0.58
CA ILE A 294 -13.70 -2.28 -0.47
C ILE A 294 -13.66 -2.64 1.01
N PHE A 295 -14.03 -3.88 1.34
CA PHE A 295 -13.94 -4.44 2.69
C PHE A 295 -12.51 -4.80 3.06
N ASP A 296 -12.23 -4.76 4.35
CA ASP A 296 -10.98 -5.21 4.94
C ASP A 296 -10.67 -6.65 4.51
N ASN A 297 -9.42 -6.85 4.11
CA ASN A 297 -8.86 -8.14 3.72
C ASN A 297 -7.63 -8.51 4.55
N MET A 298 -7.30 -7.76 5.60
CA MET A 298 -6.17 -8.08 6.48
C MET A 298 -6.57 -9.06 7.58
N TYR A 299 -7.74 -8.90 8.20
CA TYR A 299 -8.22 -9.82 9.22
C TYR A 299 -8.91 -11.02 8.55
N GLN A 300 -8.23 -12.16 8.52
CA GLN A 300 -8.67 -13.36 7.82
C GLN A 300 -8.78 -14.54 8.78
N GLU A 301 -9.91 -15.26 8.69
CA GLU A 301 -10.16 -16.47 9.47
C GLU A 301 -9.69 -17.70 8.69
N PHE A 302 -8.93 -18.58 9.34
CA PHE A 302 -8.45 -19.83 8.77
C PHE A 302 -8.97 -21.00 9.58
N ALA A 303 -9.36 -22.08 8.88
CA ALA A 303 -9.70 -23.36 9.51
C ALA A 303 -8.41 -24.15 9.73
N ILE A 304 -8.11 -24.51 10.98
CA ILE A 304 -6.87 -25.18 11.40
C ILE A 304 -7.24 -26.48 12.10
N ASN A 305 -6.57 -27.58 11.75
CA ASN A 305 -6.66 -28.80 12.54
C ASN A 305 -5.90 -28.60 13.85
N ARG A 306 -6.61 -28.63 14.98
CA ARG A 306 -6.04 -28.41 16.32
C ARG A 306 -4.97 -29.41 16.75
N GLU A 307 -4.93 -30.59 16.13
CA GLU A 307 -3.94 -31.62 16.46
C GLU A 307 -2.63 -31.45 15.68
N THR A 308 -2.71 -30.99 14.43
CA THR A 308 -1.54 -30.86 13.55
C THR A 308 -1.04 -29.43 13.44
N GLY A 309 -1.88 -28.44 13.77
CA GLY A 309 -1.60 -27.02 13.57
C GLY A 309 -1.56 -26.61 12.09
N ARG A 310 -2.05 -27.46 11.18
CA ARG A 310 -2.07 -27.23 9.73
C ARG A 310 -3.45 -26.78 9.26
N LEU A 311 -3.52 -26.17 8.07
CA LEU A 311 -4.79 -25.78 7.47
C LEU A 311 -5.68 -27.01 7.29
N ALA A 312 -6.90 -26.95 7.81
CA ALA A 312 -7.88 -28.02 7.73
C ALA A 312 -8.27 -28.28 6.26
N THR A 313 -8.57 -29.53 5.96
CA THR A 313 -9.10 -29.95 4.66
C THR A 313 -10.49 -30.55 4.84
N ILE A 314 -11.17 -30.89 3.74
CA ILE A 314 -12.44 -31.65 3.77
C ILE A 314 -12.34 -32.97 4.56
N TYR A 315 -11.13 -33.52 4.70
CA TYR A 315 -10.92 -34.79 5.38
C TYR A 315 -10.63 -34.59 6.87
N THR A 316 -10.37 -33.35 7.30
CA THR A 316 -10.24 -33.02 8.72
C THR A 316 -11.61 -33.16 9.38
N PRO A 317 -11.79 -34.07 10.36
CA PRO A 317 -13.05 -34.19 11.09
C PRO A 317 -13.48 -32.84 11.68
N PRO A 318 -14.75 -32.41 11.53
CA PRO A 318 -15.20 -31.09 11.98
C PRO A 318 -14.91 -30.80 13.46
N GLU A 319 -14.88 -31.82 14.31
CA GLU A 319 -14.55 -31.72 15.73
C GLU A 319 -13.07 -31.37 16.01
N LEU A 320 -12.19 -31.54 15.02
CA LEU A 320 -10.78 -31.17 15.07
C LEU A 320 -10.49 -29.81 14.43
N ILE A 321 -11.49 -29.17 13.80
CA ILE A 321 -11.32 -27.88 13.15
C ILE A 321 -11.53 -26.77 14.17
N ASP A 322 -10.48 -25.99 14.43
CA ASP A 322 -10.54 -24.70 15.10
C ASP A 322 -10.49 -23.58 14.06
N ARG A 323 -11.32 -22.55 14.22
CA ARG A 323 -11.31 -21.34 13.40
C ARG A 323 -10.51 -20.27 14.11
N GLU A 324 -9.39 -19.89 13.54
CA GLU A 324 -8.46 -18.93 14.11
C GLU A 324 -8.34 -17.70 13.23
N LEU A 325 -8.30 -16.53 13.87
CA LEU A 325 -8.19 -15.24 13.18
C LEU A 325 -6.72 -14.81 13.12
N PHE A 326 -6.24 -14.53 11.91
CA PHE A 326 -4.92 -13.97 11.66
C PHE A 326 -5.02 -12.58 11.05
N VAL A 327 -3.96 -11.80 11.23
CA VAL A 327 -3.77 -10.56 10.49
C VAL A 327 -2.74 -10.83 9.40
N VAL A 328 -3.20 -10.87 8.16
CA VAL A 328 -2.39 -11.07 6.96
C VAL A 328 -1.91 -9.71 6.48
N TYR A 329 -0.61 -9.50 6.56
CA TYR A 329 0.05 -8.25 6.19
C TYR A 329 0.49 -8.27 4.72
N PRO A 330 0.60 -7.11 4.05
CA PRO A 330 1.22 -7.05 2.73
C PRO A 330 2.66 -7.57 2.75
N ASP A 331 3.12 -8.17 1.65
CA ASP A 331 4.47 -8.75 1.52
C ASP A 331 5.59 -7.76 1.87
N ALA A 332 5.40 -6.48 1.58
CA ALA A 332 6.33 -5.42 1.94
C ALA A 332 6.60 -5.30 3.46
N ALA A 333 5.75 -5.90 4.31
CA ALA A 333 5.92 -5.95 5.76
C ALA A 333 6.41 -7.32 6.28
N ALA A 334 6.76 -8.28 5.41
CA ALA A 334 7.09 -9.66 5.80
C ALA A 334 8.27 -9.74 6.79
N ASP A 335 9.33 -8.95 6.58
CA ASP A 335 10.46 -8.91 7.50
C ASP A 335 10.07 -8.36 8.88
N TRP A 336 9.26 -7.30 8.91
CA TRP A 336 8.74 -6.74 10.15
C TRP A 336 7.84 -7.74 10.90
N VAL A 337 6.99 -8.47 10.17
CA VAL A 337 6.14 -9.56 10.72
C VAL A 337 7.01 -10.65 11.36
N ARG A 338 8.05 -11.10 10.65
CA ARG A 338 9.01 -12.11 11.13
C ARG A 338 9.76 -11.63 12.38
N GLU A 339 10.23 -10.39 12.38
CA GLU A 339 11.03 -9.82 13.47
C GLU A 339 10.23 -9.53 14.74
N ASN A 340 8.93 -9.24 14.59
CA ASN A 340 8.02 -9.03 15.72
C ASN A 340 7.31 -10.31 16.17
N GLU A 341 7.68 -11.47 15.61
CA GLU A 341 7.09 -12.77 15.93
C GLU A 341 5.55 -12.77 15.82
N ILE A 342 5.02 -12.04 14.84
CA ILE A 342 3.58 -11.91 14.65
C ILE A 342 3.04 -13.24 14.12
N PRO A 343 2.02 -13.85 14.76
CA PRO A 343 1.44 -15.10 14.30
C PRO A 343 0.98 -14.99 12.85
N GLN A 344 1.40 -15.95 12.03
CA GLN A 344 0.98 -16.10 10.64
C GLN A 344 0.15 -17.38 10.48
N PRO A 345 -0.81 -17.40 9.55
CA PRO A 345 -1.54 -18.63 9.28
C PRO A 345 -0.55 -19.72 8.82
N PRO A 346 -0.83 -21.00 9.09
CA PRO A 346 -0.06 -22.10 8.52
C PRO A 346 -0.10 -22.04 7.00
N ASP A 347 1.02 -22.40 6.36
CA ASP A 347 1.16 -22.48 4.89
C ASP A 347 0.96 -23.91 4.37
N GLU A 348 0.99 -24.90 5.26
CA GLU A 348 0.76 -26.30 4.94
C GLU A 348 -0.69 -26.72 5.23
N TYR A 349 -1.29 -27.43 4.28
CA TYR A 349 -2.52 -28.16 4.49
C TYR A 349 -2.28 -29.48 5.21
N ASP A 350 -3.30 -29.90 5.95
CA ASP A 350 -3.28 -31.21 6.59
C ASP A 350 -3.18 -32.33 5.55
N THR A 351 -2.37 -33.33 5.85
CA THR A 351 -2.16 -34.50 5.00
C THR A 351 -3.09 -35.66 5.38
N ILE A 352 -4.12 -35.42 6.21
CA ILE A 352 -5.24 -36.36 6.32
C ILE A 352 -5.83 -36.47 4.92
N THR A 353 -5.47 -37.55 4.24
CA THR A 353 -6.06 -37.90 2.95
C THR A 353 -7.42 -38.54 3.21
N ALA A 354 -8.28 -38.56 2.18
CA ALA A 354 -9.40 -39.50 2.16
C ALA A 354 -8.90 -40.88 2.64
N PRO A 355 -9.69 -41.65 3.40
CA PRO A 355 -9.40 -43.08 3.50
C PRO A 355 -9.16 -43.59 2.07
N ASP A 356 -8.09 -44.36 1.85
CA ASP A 356 -7.80 -44.99 0.56
C ASP A 356 -9.14 -45.45 0.00
N SER A 357 -9.61 -44.85 -1.10
CA SER A 357 -10.86 -45.26 -1.72
C SER A 357 -10.49 -46.35 -2.72
N PRO A 358 -10.61 -47.65 -2.37
CA PRO A 358 -10.51 -48.72 -3.34
C PRO A 358 -11.78 -48.83 -4.19
N ASP A 359 -12.74 -47.90 -4.06
CA ASP A 359 -14.04 -48.05 -4.69
C ASP A 359 -14.00 -47.62 -6.16
N GLU A 360 -13.82 -48.60 -7.05
CA GLU A 360 -13.91 -48.45 -8.50
C GLU A 360 -15.28 -47.92 -8.98
N ASN A 361 -16.24 -47.73 -8.07
CA ASN A 361 -17.58 -47.24 -8.36
C ASN A 361 -17.73 -45.71 -8.27
N ILE A 362 -16.86 -45.01 -7.53
CA ILE A 362 -16.92 -43.55 -7.39
C ILE A 362 -15.53 -42.93 -7.45
N ARG A 363 -15.27 -42.15 -8.52
CA ARG A 363 -13.98 -41.51 -8.73
C ARG A 363 -14.08 -40.36 -9.73
N ILE A 364 -13.31 -39.31 -9.51
CA ILE A 364 -12.95 -38.32 -10.54
C ILE A 364 -11.54 -38.69 -11.05
N SER A 365 -11.42 -38.89 -12.37
CA SER A 365 -10.20 -39.32 -13.04
C SER A 365 -9.47 -38.16 -13.73
N SER A 366 -10.21 -37.15 -14.18
CA SER A 366 -9.67 -35.88 -14.68
C SER A 366 -10.62 -34.75 -14.28
N PRO A 367 -10.11 -33.59 -13.80
CA PRO A 367 -8.70 -33.30 -13.54
C PRO A 367 -8.08 -34.20 -12.45
N ALA A 368 -6.75 -34.34 -12.46
CA ALA A 368 -6.05 -35.06 -11.40
C ALA A 368 -6.06 -34.25 -10.10
N PRO A 369 -5.90 -34.88 -8.92
CA PRO A 369 -5.71 -34.16 -7.66
C PRO A 369 -4.58 -33.15 -7.76
N PHE A 370 -4.85 -31.92 -7.34
CA PHE A 370 -3.98 -30.74 -7.40
C PHE A 370 -3.52 -30.36 -8.82
N ALA A 371 -4.27 -30.77 -9.85
CA ALA A 371 -4.00 -30.28 -11.20
C ALA A 371 -4.30 -28.78 -11.30
N TYR A 372 -3.49 -28.11 -12.10
CA TYR A 372 -3.74 -26.75 -12.54
C TYR A 372 -4.68 -26.76 -13.73
N VAL A 373 -5.70 -25.92 -13.71
CA VAL A 373 -6.74 -25.87 -14.73
C VAL A 373 -7.08 -24.43 -15.10
N GLN A 374 -7.52 -24.22 -16.34
CA GLN A 374 -7.92 -22.92 -16.86
C GLN A 374 -9.07 -23.05 -17.87
N GLY A 375 -9.82 -21.96 -18.10
CA GLY A 375 -10.85 -21.89 -19.13
C GLY A 375 -12.00 -22.89 -18.93
N GLN A 376 -12.17 -23.84 -19.86
CA GLN A 376 -13.21 -24.90 -19.76
C GLN A 376 -12.59 -26.26 -19.45
N VAL A 377 -13.03 -26.85 -18.34
CA VAL A 377 -12.51 -28.10 -17.80
C VAL A 377 -13.56 -29.20 -17.96
N VAL A 378 -13.21 -30.26 -18.71
CA VAL A 378 -14.07 -31.45 -18.82
C VAL A 378 -13.75 -32.39 -17.66
N ILE A 379 -14.74 -32.62 -16.80
CA ILE A 379 -14.61 -33.51 -15.64
C ILE A 379 -15.00 -34.91 -16.06
N THR A 380 -14.07 -35.86 -15.92
CA THR A 380 -14.29 -37.27 -16.28
C THR A 380 -14.08 -38.17 -15.08
N GLY A 381 -14.82 -39.26 -15.01
CA GLY A 381 -14.76 -40.18 -13.88
C GLY A 381 -15.78 -41.30 -13.94
N THR A 382 -15.97 -41.96 -12.81
CA THR A 382 -16.91 -43.05 -12.61
C THR A 382 -17.86 -42.66 -11.48
N ALA A 383 -19.16 -42.78 -11.74
CA ALA A 383 -20.26 -42.50 -10.83
C ALA A 383 -21.31 -43.60 -10.99
N ARG A 384 -21.14 -44.69 -10.25
CA ARG A 384 -22.03 -45.86 -10.24
C ARG A 384 -22.13 -46.42 -8.83
N SER A 385 -23.13 -47.24 -8.58
CA SER A 385 -23.26 -47.99 -7.33
C SER A 385 -24.28 -49.12 -7.49
N ASP A 386 -24.25 -50.11 -6.60
CA ASP A 386 -25.35 -51.06 -6.48
C ASP A 386 -26.61 -50.31 -6.03
N ASN A 387 -27.73 -50.52 -6.73
CA ASN A 387 -28.97 -49.75 -6.57
C ASN A 387 -28.79 -48.23 -6.78
N PHE A 388 -28.00 -47.84 -7.78
CA PHE A 388 -27.82 -46.44 -8.19
C PHE A 388 -29.16 -45.70 -8.39
N ALA A 389 -29.29 -44.52 -7.79
CA ALA A 389 -30.40 -43.61 -8.01
C ALA A 389 -29.98 -42.45 -8.91
N PHE A 390 -28.98 -41.68 -8.51
CA PHE A 390 -28.42 -40.57 -9.28
C PHE A 390 -27.04 -40.16 -8.72
N TYR A 391 -26.28 -39.37 -9.49
CA TYR A 391 -25.12 -38.64 -8.95
C TYR A 391 -25.33 -37.13 -8.98
N ARG A 392 -24.56 -36.43 -8.15
CA ARG A 392 -24.38 -34.98 -8.13
C ARG A 392 -22.91 -34.66 -8.24
N LEU A 393 -22.58 -33.63 -9.00
CA LEU A 393 -21.24 -33.09 -9.08
C LEU A 393 -21.32 -31.60 -8.78
N ALA A 394 -20.56 -31.17 -7.78
CA ALA A 394 -20.52 -29.80 -7.32
C ALA A 394 -19.08 -29.34 -7.15
N TYR A 395 -18.89 -28.04 -6.94
CA TYR A 395 -17.63 -27.45 -6.57
C TYR A 395 -17.79 -26.37 -5.51
N PHE A 396 -16.74 -26.08 -4.78
CA PHE A 396 -16.65 -24.95 -3.86
C PHE A 396 -15.21 -24.45 -3.79
N GLU A 397 -15.07 -23.19 -3.40
CA GLU A 397 -13.77 -22.55 -3.22
C GLU A 397 -13.08 -23.11 -1.97
N GLY A 398 -11.78 -23.37 -2.08
CA GLY A 398 -10.95 -23.93 -1.02
C GLY A 398 -11.18 -25.42 -0.78
N LEU A 399 -10.88 -25.83 0.44
CA LEU A 399 -10.94 -27.22 0.90
C LEU A 399 -12.08 -27.49 1.87
N THR A 400 -13.00 -26.55 2.08
CA THR A 400 -14.16 -26.75 2.97
C THR A 400 -15.44 -26.41 2.21
N PRO A 401 -16.51 -27.23 2.32
CA PRO A 401 -17.72 -27.06 1.53
C PRO A 401 -18.56 -25.86 1.99
N ASP A 402 -18.08 -24.66 1.68
CA ASP A 402 -18.79 -23.39 1.83
C ASP A 402 -19.29 -22.92 0.45
N ASN A 403 -20.51 -22.39 0.38
CA ASN A 403 -21.11 -21.85 -0.86
C ASN A 403 -21.11 -22.80 -2.08
N LEU A 404 -21.34 -24.10 -1.84
CA LEU A 404 -21.35 -25.16 -2.84
C LEU A 404 -22.17 -24.84 -4.10
N GLN A 405 -21.50 -24.84 -5.25
CA GLN A 405 -22.05 -24.60 -6.58
C GLN A 405 -22.24 -25.93 -7.32
N THR A 406 -23.37 -26.10 -7.99
CA THR A 406 -23.70 -27.39 -8.64
C THR A 406 -23.35 -27.36 -10.13
N LEU A 407 -22.63 -28.38 -10.60
CA LEU A 407 -22.29 -28.60 -12.02
C LEU A 407 -23.24 -29.58 -12.69
N ALA A 408 -23.60 -30.65 -11.97
CA ALA A 408 -24.58 -31.63 -12.41
C ALA A 408 -25.43 -32.09 -11.21
N ASP A 409 -26.75 -32.19 -11.40
CA ASP A 409 -27.68 -32.61 -10.36
C ASP A 409 -28.65 -33.68 -10.88
N ASN A 410 -29.01 -34.62 -10.01
CA ASN A 410 -29.96 -35.71 -10.24
C ASN A 410 -29.73 -36.46 -11.57
N VAL A 411 -28.48 -36.72 -11.95
CA VAL A 411 -28.16 -37.49 -13.16
C VAL A 411 -28.41 -38.97 -12.88
N THR A 412 -29.49 -39.51 -13.44
CA THR A 412 -29.97 -40.89 -13.18
C THR A 412 -29.30 -41.95 -14.04
N GLU A 413 -28.46 -41.56 -14.99
CA GLU A 413 -27.68 -42.48 -15.81
C GLU A 413 -26.30 -42.68 -15.16
N PRO A 414 -25.93 -43.91 -14.74
CA PRO A 414 -24.61 -44.17 -14.19
C PRO A 414 -23.53 -43.94 -15.25
N ARG A 415 -22.38 -43.42 -14.82
CA ARG A 415 -21.21 -43.11 -15.67
C ARG A 415 -20.03 -43.98 -15.27
N GLU A 416 -19.27 -44.46 -16.24
CA GLU A 416 -18.05 -45.22 -16.02
C GLU A 416 -16.97 -44.74 -16.98
N ASN A 417 -15.88 -44.21 -16.43
CA ASN A 417 -14.78 -43.59 -17.19
C ASN A 417 -15.28 -42.63 -18.29
N ALA A 418 -16.29 -41.84 -17.97
CA ALA A 418 -17.00 -40.98 -18.91
C ALA A 418 -17.06 -39.54 -18.39
N GLU A 419 -17.53 -38.62 -19.24
CA GLU A 419 -17.82 -37.24 -18.85
C GLU A 419 -18.90 -37.20 -17.76
N LEU A 420 -18.59 -36.51 -16.67
CA LEU A 420 -19.50 -36.25 -15.56
C LEU A 420 -20.14 -34.87 -15.67
N ALA A 421 -19.35 -33.85 -16.06
CA ALA A 421 -19.80 -32.48 -16.37
C ALA A 421 -18.69 -31.69 -17.09
N VAL A 422 -19.04 -30.51 -17.61
CA VAL A 422 -18.11 -29.48 -18.04
C VAL A 422 -18.17 -28.31 -17.06
N TRP A 423 -17.02 -27.83 -16.63
CA TRP A 423 -16.87 -26.74 -15.67
C TRP A 423 -16.16 -25.55 -16.31
N ASP A 424 -16.85 -24.42 -16.38
CA ASP A 424 -16.26 -23.15 -16.83
C ASP A 424 -15.62 -22.44 -15.63
N VAL A 425 -14.29 -22.35 -15.65
CA VAL A 425 -13.48 -21.74 -14.60
C VAL A 425 -12.92 -20.39 -15.01
N SER A 426 -13.32 -19.84 -16.16
CA SER A 426 -12.74 -18.61 -16.74
C SER A 426 -12.93 -17.34 -15.90
N GLN A 427 -13.78 -17.38 -14.87
CA GLN A 427 -14.04 -16.27 -13.94
C GLN A 427 -13.70 -16.64 -12.49
N LEU A 428 -13.03 -17.78 -12.31
CA LEU A 428 -12.60 -18.30 -11.02
C LEU A 428 -11.09 -18.17 -10.92
N GLU A 429 -10.57 -18.10 -9.70
CA GLU A 429 -9.14 -18.00 -9.43
C GLU A 429 -8.85 -18.68 -8.09
N GLY A 430 -7.74 -19.39 -7.97
CA GLY A 430 -7.31 -20.03 -6.72
C GLY A 430 -7.74 -21.50 -6.56
N LEU A 431 -7.70 -22.00 -5.32
CA LEU A 431 -7.95 -23.41 -4.99
C LEU A 431 -9.44 -23.72 -4.96
N TYR A 432 -9.86 -24.81 -5.59
CA TYR A 432 -11.24 -25.30 -5.56
C TYR A 432 -11.27 -26.81 -5.30
N THR A 433 -12.38 -27.28 -4.74
CA THR A 433 -12.66 -28.71 -4.58
C THR A 433 -13.88 -29.10 -5.41
N LEU A 434 -13.72 -30.09 -6.28
CA LEU A 434 -14.80 -30.82 -6.92
C LEU A 434 -15.31 -31.92 -5.97
N LEU A 435 -16.62 -32.00 -5.77
CA LEU A 435 -17.28 -33.01 -4.93
C LEU A 435 -18.28 -33.80 -5.78
N LEU A 436 -18.00 -35.08 -5.98
CA LEU A 436 -18.88 -36.07 -6.59
C LEU A 436 -19.61 -36.83 -5.49
N THR A 437 -20.94 -36.78 -5.50
CA THR A 437 -21.80 -37.54 -4.58
C THR A 437 -22.62 -38.55 -5.39
N VAL A 438 -22.51 -39.84 -5.09
CA VAL A 438 -23.33 -40.91 -5.69
C VAL A 438 -24.39 -41.35 -4.68
N VAL A 439 -25.66 -41.28 -5.07
CA VAL A 439 -26.81 -41.61 -4.20
C VAL A 439 -27.45 -42.91 -4.66
N ARG A 440 -27.77 -43.78 -3.71
CA ARG A 440 -28.46 -45.07 -3.91
C ARG A 440 -29.95 -44.94 -3.65
N GLN A 441 -30.75 -45.87 -4.16
CA GLN A 441 -32.22 -45.86 -4.03
C GLN A 441 -32.72 -46.02 -2.59
N ASP A 442 -31.90 -46.57 -1.70
CA ASP A 442 -32.19 -46.69 -0.26
C ASP A 442 -31.87 -45.40 0.53
N GLY A 443 -31.36 -44.36 -0.15
CA GLY A 443 -30.97 -43.09 0.44
C GLY A 443 -29.53 -43.07 0.99
N GLY A 444 -28.80 -44.18 0.91
CA GLY A 444 -27.36 -44.18 1.18
C GLY A 444 -26.59 -43.41 0.10
N PHE A 445 -25.44 -42.84 0.46
CA PHE A 445 -24.60 -42.12 -0.49
C PHE A 445 -23.10 -42.33 -0.22
N GLU A 446 -22.31 -42.08 -1.25
CA GLU A 446 -20.84 -42.07 -1.21
C GLU A 446 -20.34 -40.77 -1.83
N GLU A 447 -19.20 -40.28 -1.36
CA GLU A 447 -18.58 -39.06 -1.85
C GLU A 447 -17.13 -39.28 -2.25
N TYR A 448 -16.72 -38.59 -3.31
CA TYR A 448 -15.35 -38.53 -3.78
C TYR A 448 -15.04 -37.11 -4.21
N SER A 449 -13.84 -36.64 -3.89
CA SER A 449 -13.46 -35.26 -4.15
C SER A 449 -12.08 -35.13 -4.75
N VAL A 450 -11.91 -34.10 -5.57
CA VAL A 450 -10.65 -33.74 -6.21
C VAL A 450 -10.42 -32.25 -6.04
N GLN A 451 -9.25 -31.91 -5.50
CA GLN A 451 -8.77 -30.54 -5.41
C GLN A 451 -8.10 -30.15 -6.72
N VAL A 452 -8.28 -28.90 -7.14
CA VAL A 452 -7.62 -28.32 -8.32
C VAL A 452 -7.32 -26.86 -8.07
N THR A 453 -6.24 -26.37 -8.67
CA THR A 453 -5.91 -24.94 -8.67
C THR A 453 -6.38 -24.36 -9.98
N VAL A 454 -7.33 -23.45 -9.92
CA VAL A 454 -7.72 -22.64 -11.08
C VAL A 454 -6.74 -21.49 -11.18
N ASP A 455 -6.10 -21.38 -12.34
CA ASP A 455 -5.18 -20.29 -12.65
C ASP A 455 -5.45 -19.81 -14.08
N ASN A 456 -6.05 -18.63 -14.21
CA ASN A 456 -6.32 -18.00 -15.51
C ASN A 456 -5.41 -16.78 -15.76
N THR A 457 -4.41 -16.53 -14.91
CA THR A 457 -3.58 -15.33 -14.97
C THR A 457 -2.24 -15.65 -15.64
N PRO A 458 -1.92 -15.03 -16.79
CA PRO A 458 -0.63 -15.28 -17.42
C PRO A 458 0.56 -14.74 -16.61
N PRO A 459 1.71 -15.44 -16.60
CA PRO A 459 2.93 -14.92 -16.00
C PRO A 459 3.40 -13.63 -16.67
N THR A 460 4.27 -12.90 -15.99
CA THR A 460 5.00 -11.76 -16.55
C THR A 460 6.44 -12.16 -16.86
N ALA A 461 7.00 -11.66 -17.97
CA ALA A 461 8.37 -11.94 -18.38
C ALA A 461 9.00 -10.76 -19.12
N GLU A 462 10.16 -10.31 -18.63
CA GLU A 462 10.94 -9.20 -19.18
C GLU A 462 12.43 -9.53 -19.24
N ILE A 463 13.12 -9.09 -20.30
CA ILE A 463 14.58 -9.22 -20.42
C ILE A 463 15.24 -8.06 -19.69
N LEU A 464 16.05 -8.37 -18.67
CA LEU A 464 16.86 -7.39 -17.93
C LEU A 464 18.21 -7.12 -18.62
N PHE A 465 18.76 -8.15 -19.27
CA PHE A 465 20.01 -8.06 -20.01
C PHE A 465 19.96 -9.00 -21.23
N PRO A 466 20.43 -8.60 -22.41
CA PRO A 466 21.07 -7.32 -22.72
C PRO A 466 20.10 -6.13 -22.68
N LEU A 467 20.63 -4.91 -22.69
CA LEU A 467 19.82 -3.69 -22.78
C LEU A 467 19.36 -3.43 -24.23
N PRO A 468 18.21 -2.75 -24.44
CA PRO A 468 17.77 -2.32 -25.77
C PRO A 468 18.85 -1.53 -26.51
N ASP A 469 19.08 -1.90 -27.77
CA ASP A 469 20.05 -1.31 -28.69
C ASP A 469 21.52 -1.40 -28.22
N GLN A 470 21.80 -2.28 -27.26
CA GLN A 470 23.17 -2.50 -26.79
C GLN A 470 24.05 -3.04 -27.92
N GLN A 471 25.26 -2.47 -28.03
CA GLN A 471 26.32 -3.00 -28.89
C GLN A 471 27.19 -3.96 -28.10
N ILE A 472 27.37 -5.17 -28.63
CA ILE A 472 28.20 -6.23 -28.01
C ILE A 472 29.31 -6.59 -29.00
N PHE A 473 30.54 -6.77 -28.53
CA PHE A 473 31.65 -7.08 -29.41
C PHE A 473 31.67 -8.57 -29.80
N THR A 474 32.03 -8.88 -31.04
CA THR A 474 32.10 -10.24 -31.57
C THR A 474 33.28 -11.07 -31.05
N ASP A 475 34.19 -10.47 -30.26
CA ASP A 475 35.27 -11.18 -29.56
C ASP A 475 34.86 -11.70 -28.17
N GLU A 476 33.63 -11.41 -27.73
CA GLU A 476 32.99 -12.09 -26.60
C GLU A 476 32.59 -13.53 -26.99
N GLU A 477 32.50 -14.43 -26.01
CA GLU A 477 32.20 -15.84 -26.27
C GLU A 477 30.68 -16.10 -26.44
N TRP A 478 29.84 -15.30 -25.78
CA TRP A 478 28.38 -15.44 -25.80
C TRP A 478 27.68 -14.10 -25.45
N VAL A 479 26.42 -13.97 -25.86
CA VAL A 479 25.49 -12.99 -25.27
C VAL A 479 24.82 -13.63 -24.07
N ILE A 480 24.86 -12.98 -22.91
CA ILE A 480 24.06 -13.38 -21.75
C ILE A 480 22.66 -12.81 -21.93
N VAL A 481 21.64 -13.65 -21.81
CA VAL A 481 20.24 -13.24 -21.80
C VAL A 481 19.67 -13.55 -20.43
N GLN A 482 19.43 -12.50 -19.64
CA GLN A 482 18.86 -12.59 -18.30
C GLN A 482 17.43 -12.05 -18.32
N ALA A 483 16.51 -12.83 -17.77
CA ALA A 483 15.10 -12.48 -17.66
C ALA A 483 14.66 -12.36 -16.20
N GLN A 484 13.74 -11.43 -15.96
CA GLN A 484 12.89 -11.39 -14.77
C GLN A 484 11.54 -11.99 -15.15
N VAL A 485 11.13 -13.00 -14.39
CA VAL A 485 9.86 -13.68 -14.58
C VAL A 485 9.16 -13.77 -13.24
N ALA A 486 7.87 -13.44 -13.21
CA ALA A 486 7.02 -13.53 -12.02
C ALA A 486 5.67 -14.11 -12.41
N ASP A 487 5.12 -14.91 -11.51
CA ASP A 487 3.85 -15.64 -11.65
C ASP A 487 3.14 -15.59 -10.30
N ASP A 488 1.81 -15.62 -10.31
CA ASP A 488 0.99 -15.52 -9.10
C ASP A 488 0.69 -16.87 -8.44
N VAL A 489 0.88 -18.00 -9.16
CA VAL A 489 0.59 -19.34 -8.65
C VAL A 489 1.79 -20.28 -8.76
N SER A 490 2.15 -20.70 -9.97
CA SER A 490 3.26 -21.61 -10.21
C SER A 490 3.77 -21.56 -11.65
N LEU A 491 5.04 -21.17 -11.80
CA LEU A 491 5.72 -21.18 -13.10
C LEU A 491 6.10 -22.61 -13.53
N ASN A 492 5.83 -22.99 -14.79
CA ASN A 492 6.28 -24.27 -15.36
C ASN A 492 7.67 -24.15 -15.98
N ARG A 493 7.88 -23.19 -16.89
CA ARG A 493 9.16 -22.97 -17.57
C ARG A 493 9.26 -21.60 -18.23
N VAL A 494 10.48 -21.24 -18.57
CA VAL A 494 10.87 -20.04 -19.32
C VAL A 494 11.61 -20.47 -20.57
N GLU A 495 11.16 -19.98 -21.72
CA GLU A 495 11.70 -20.30 -23.03
C GLU A 495 12.36 -19.06 -23.65
N PHE A 496 13.60 -19.22 -24.12
CA PHE A 496 14.41 -18.14 -24.68
C PHE A 496 14.54 -18.30 -26.20
N TYR A 497 14.22 -17.24 -26.94
CA TYR A 497 14.20 -17.25 -28.40
C TYR A 497 15.07 -16.15 -28.98
N VAL A 498 15.53 -16.35 -30.21
CA VAL A 498 16.30 -15.38 -30.99
C VAL A 498 15.77 -15.30 -32.43
N ASP A 499 15.76 -14.10 -33.01
CA ASP A 499 15.48 -13.82 -34.43
C ASP A 499 14.18 -14.42 -34.99
N GLY A 500 13.12 -14.45 -34.17
CA GLY A 500 11.82 -14.98 -34.57
C GLY A 500 11.81 -16.50 -34.79
N ALA A 501 12.79 -17.24 -34.28
CA ALA A 501 12.80 -18.69 -34.34
C ALA A 501 11.57 -19.29 -33.64
N GLU A 502 11.05 -20.40 -34.20
CA GLU A 502 9.94 -21.17 -33.61
C GLU A 502 10.39 -22.10 -32.48
N VAL A 503 11.69 -22.38 -32.39
CA VAL A 503 12.29 -23.25 -31.37
C VAL A 503 13.14 -22.40 -30.44
N PRO A 504 12.99 -22.52 -29.11
CA PRO A 504 13.82 -21.78 -28.18
C PRO A 504 15.27 -22.29 -28.22
N PHE A 505 16.23 -21.38 -28.10
CA PHE A 505 17.65 -21.77 -27.99
C PHE A 505 17.97 -22.30 -26.58
N ALA A 506 17.17 -21.94 -25.58
CA ALA A 506 17.29 -22.44 -24.21
C ALA A 506 15.93 -22.51 -23.51
N ILE A 507 15.80 -23.45 -22.57
CA ILE A 507 14.62 -23.60 -21.70
C ILE A 507 15.13 -23.71 -20.26
N SER A 508 14.60 -22.88 -19.38
CA SER A 508 14.93 -22.89 -17.96
C SER A 508 13.67 -23.12 -17.11
N THR A 509 13.83 -23.81 -15.98
CA THR A 509 12.73 -24.15 -15.06
C THR A 509 13.00 -23.67 -13.63
N VAL A 510 14.18 -23.10 -13.36
CA VAL A 510 14.61 -22.69 -12.02
C VAL A 510 15.33 -21.33 -12.11
N PRO A 511 14.99 -20.35 -11.25
CA PRO A 511 15.69 -19.07 -11.22
C PRO A 511 17.12 -19.19 -10.65
N PRO A 512 18.04 -18.27 -11.01
CA PRO A 512 17.85 -17.13 -11.89
C PRO A 512 17.73 -17.54 -13.38
N PHE A 513 16.84 -16.90 -14.12
CA PHE A 513 16.61 -17.19 -15.54
C PHE A 513 17.66 -16.48 -16.41
N THR A 514 18.84 -17.09 -16.47
CA THR A 514 19.99 -16.56 -17.20
C THR A 514 20.54 -17.62 -18.14
N GLU A 515 20.48 -17.35 -19.44
CA GLU A 515 20.94 -18.26 -20.48
C GLU A 515 22.02 -17.62 -21.35
N LYS A 516 22.84 -18.47 -21.98
CA LYS A 516 23.91 -18.04 -22.88
C LYS A 516 23.54 -18.37 -24.31
N TRP A 517 23.75 -17.41 -25.20
CA TRP A 517 23.58 -17.59 -26.63
C TRP A 517 24.90 -17.35 -27.38
N ASP A 518 25.34 -18.34 -28.16
CA ASP A 518 26.61 -18.30 -28.88
C ASP A 518 26.59 -17.26 -29.99
N ILE A 519 27.65 -16.44 -30.07
CA ILE A 519 27.76 -15.36 -31.06
C ILE A 519 28.06 -15.94 -32.46
N PRO A 520 27.18 -15.77 -33.46
CA PRO A 520 27.38 -16.33 -34.80
C PRO A 520 28.28 -15.46 -35.70
N GLY A 521 28.54 -14.21 -35.29
CA GLY A 521 29.25 -13.19 -36.07
C GLY A 521 28.58 -11.82 -35.95
N PRO A 522 29.06 -10.79 -36.67
CA PRO A 522 28.48 -9.45 -36.63
C PRO A 522 27.08 -9.42 -37.27
N GLY A 523 26.15 -8.70 -36.65
CA GLY A 523 24.75 -8.67 -37.05
C GLY A 523 23.85 -8.17 -35.91
N CYS A 524 22.64 -7.71 -36.22
CA CYS A 524 21.67 -7.36 -35.19
C CYS A 524 20.72 -8.54 -34.96
N HIS A 525 20.49 -8.84 -33.69
CA HIS A 525 19.71 -9.99 -33.23
C HIS A 525 18.64 -9.53 -32.25
N SER A 526 17.48 -10.19 -32.27
CA SER A 526 16.36 -9.89 -31.38
C SER A 526 16.09 -11.06 -30.46
N PHE A 527 16.15 -10.83 -29.15
CA PHE A 527 15.85 -11.80 -28.11
C PHE A 527 14.45 -11.60 -27.57
N ARG A 528 13.71 -12.69 -27.38
CA ARG A 528 12.44 -12.66 -26.64
C ARG A 528 12.36 -13.81 -25.65
N VAL A 529 11.61 -13.61 -24.59
CA VAL A 529 11.37 -14.61 -23.55
C VAL A 529 9.87 -14.88 -23.44
N VAL A 530 9.52 -16.15 -23.30
CA VAL A 530 8.16 -16.60 -23.06
C VAL A 530 8.15 -17.38 -21.75
N ALA A 531 7.30 -16.95 -20.82
CA ALA A 531 7.05 -17.68 -19.58
C ALA A 531 5.75 -18.48 -19.72
N ILE A 532 5.75 -19.69 -19.20
CA ILE A 532 4.58 -20.58 -19.21
C ILE A 532 4.39 -21.08 -17.79
N ASP A 533 3.19 -20.92 -17.25
CA ASP A 533 2.83 -21.40 -15.91
C ASP A 533 2.37 -22.86 -15.92
N ALA A 534 2.04 -23.39 -14.74
CA ALA A 534 1.61 -24.76 -14.53
C ALA A 534 0.20 -25.06 -15.07
N ALA A 535 -0.67 -24.05 -15.19
CA ALA A 535 -1.97 -24.14 -15.86
C ALA A 535 -1.87 -24.05 -17.39
N GLY A 536 -0.73 -23.62 -17.91
CA GLY A 536 -0.44 -23.43 -19.32
C GLY A 536 -0.74 -22.03 -19.85
N ASN A 537 -0.98 -21.01 -19.00
CA ASN A 537 -1.06 -19.64 -19.51
C ASN A 537 0.34 -19.16 -19.93
N VAL A 538 0.35 -18.18 -20.84
CA VAL A 538 1.56 -17.76 -21.56
C VAL A 538 1.79 -16.26 -21.39
N GLY A 539 2.95 -15.93 -20.84
CA GLY A 539 3.42 -14.58 -20.57
C GLY A 539 4.60 -14.15 -21.44
N GLY A 540 4.74 -12.84 -21.69
CA GLY A 540 5.85 -12.27 -22.47
C GLY A 540 5.64 -12.33 -23.99
N GLY A 541 6.71 -12.62 -24.74
CA GLY A 541 6.68 -12.73 -26.21
C GLY A 541 7.23 -11.52 -26.95
N GLU A 542 6.74 -11.28 -28.17
CA GLU A 542 7.29 -10.26 -29.09
C GLU A 542 7.18 -8.82 -28.56
N SER A 543 6.19 -8.54 -27.70
CA SER A 543 6.00 -7.22 -27.10
C SER A 543 7.08 -6.83 -26.08
N THR A 544 7.88 -7.80 -25.62
CA THR A 544 8.97 -7.60 -24.64
C THR A 544 10.33 -7.98 -25.23
N ALA A 545 10.43 -8.08 -26.56
CA ALA A 545 11.67 -8.42 -27.24
C ALA A 545 12.73 -7.30 -27.16
N VAL A 546 13.98 -7.69 -26.97
CA VAL A 546 15.13 -6.79 -26.90
C VAL A 546 16.04 -7.02 -28.10
N SER A 547 16.37 -5.94 -28.81
CA SER A 547 17.29 -6.00 -29.96
C SER A 547 18.68 -5.53 -29.55
N VAL A 548 19.71 -6.22 -30.05
CA VAL A 548 21.13 -5.85 -29.88
C VAL A 548 21.88 -5.96 -31.19
N CYS A 549 23.00 -5.27 -31.32
CA CYS A 549 23.87 -5.36 -32.50
C CYS A 549 25.28 -5.82 -32.14
N LEU A 550 25.71 -6.91 -32.75
CA LEU A 550 27.03 -7.48 -32.61
C LEU A 550 28.00 -6.79 -33.58
N ILE A 551 29.05 -6.19 -33.05
CA ILE A 551 30.01 -5.39 -33.83
C ILE A 551 31.44 -5.92 -33.68
N ASN A 552 32.24 -5.78 -34.73
CA ASN A 552 33.66 -6.11 -34.63
C ASN A 552 34.38 -5.03 -33.81
N ARG A 553 35.37 -5.45 -33.03
CA ARG A 553 36.30 -4.54 -32.38
C ARG A 553 37.27 -4.01 -33.42
N GLU A 554 37.33 -2.70 -33.61
CA GLU A 554 38.29 -2.03 -34.51
C GLU A 554 39.74 -2.11 -34.03
#